data_AF-A0A852BR09-F1
#
_entry.id   AF-A0A852BR09-F1
#
_cell.length_a   1.000
_cell.length_b   1.000
_cell.length_c   1.000
_cell.angle_alpha   90.00
_cell.angle_beta   90.00
_cell.angle_gamma   90.00
#
_symmetry.space_group_name_H-M   'P 1'
#
loop_
_entity.id
_entity.type
_entity.pdbx_description
1 polymer ?
#
loop_
_entity_poly.entity_id
_entity_poly.type
_entity_poly.pdbx_seq_one_letter_code
_entity_poly.pdbx_strand_id
1 'polypeptide(L)'
;SMVFFGQCPLLLGATMAGERFFGINRPFSRSTSISKRRAWSIVGLVWGFSCLLGLLPVLGLGRYTLQYPGSWCFLTLLPNTGDVIFCLLFALLGIFSVLLSFIFNTVSVVTLCRVYHDRESVQRRRDSEVEMMVQLVGIMIIATICWMPLLIFIIQVVLQQLPASGQLQVLPMETQKMLLIYIRMVTWNQILDPWVYILFRRAVLQRIYPSLRPRSSILSLYPAFKPSLRHKLTAD
;
A
#
# COMPACT_ATOMS: atom_id res chain seq x y z
N SER A 1 -15.52 6.76 12.02
CA SER A 1 -14.98 5.76 12.97
C SER A 1 -13.51 5.52 12.67
N MET A 2 -12.64 5.33 13.70
CA MET A 2 -11.22 4.98 13.48
C MET A 2 -11.04 3.69 12.67
N VAL A 3 -11.99 2.76 12.75
CA VAL A 3 -12.02 1.52 11.96
C VAL A 3 -12.07 1.80 10.46
N PHE A 4 -12.92 2.74 10.03
CA PHE A 4 -13.04 3.16 8.64
C PHE A 4 -11.71 3.71 8.10
N PHE A 5 -11.13 4.67 8.84
CA PHE A 5 -9.86 5.29 8.46
C PHE A 5 -8.68 4.33 8.52
N GLY A 6 -8.82 3.21 9.23
CA GLY A 6 -7.81 2.17 9.24
C GLY A 6 -7.94 1.12 8.13
N GLN A 7 -9.14 0.59 7.91
CA GLN A 7 -9.38 -0.41 6.88
C GLN A 7 -9.30 0.17 5.47
N CYS A 8 -9.73 1.41 5.27
CA CYS A 8 -9.74 2.02 3.95
C CYS A 8 -8.34 2.12 3.32
N PRO A 9 -7.29 2.65 3.99
CA PRO A 9 -5.93 2.66 3.44
C PRO A 9 -5.38 1.26 3.14
N LEU A 10 -5.67 0.27 3.97
CA LEU A 10 -5.20 -1.11 3.77
C LEU A 10 -5.80 -1.72 2.50
N LEU A 11 -7.12 -1.62 2.35
CA LEU A 11 -7.86 -2.15 1.19
C LEU A 11 -7.52 -1.38 -0.10
N LEU A 12 -7.36 -0.06 -0.01
CA LEU A 12 -6.87 0.74 -1.13
C LEU A 12 -5.45 0.32 -1.51
N GLY A 13 -4.56 0.09 -0.53
CA GLY A 13 -3.22 -0.45 -0.77
C GLY A 13 -3.24 -1.77 -1.54
N ALA A 14 -4.07 -2.73 -1.10
CA ALA A 14 -4.19 -4.03 -1.77
C ALA A 14 -4.78 -3.93 -3.19
N THR A 15 -5.79 -3.09 -3.39
CA THR A 15 -6.37 -2.88 -4.73
C THR A 15 -5.39 -2.19 -5.68
N MET A 16 -4.64 -1.20 -5.20
CA MET A 16 -3.54 -0.58 -5.94
C MET A 16 -2.46 -1.60 -6.31
N ALA A 17 -2.05 -2.47 -5.38
CA ALA A 17 -1.09 -3.53 -5.65
C ALA A 17 -1.60 -4.52 -6.71
N GLY A 18 -2.89 -4.87 -6.65
CA GLY A 18 -3.55 -5.71 -7.66
C GLY A 18 -3.55 -5.06 -9.04
N GLU A 19 -3.90 -3.78 -9.15
CA GLU A 19 -3.85 -3.03 -10.41
C GLU A 19 -2.47 -3.12 -11.07
N ARG A 20 -1.40 -2.94 -10.28
CA ARG A 20 -0.02 -3.03 -10.76
C ARG A 20 0.36 -4.43 -11.21
N PHE A 21 -0.03 -5.43 -10.44
CA PHE A 21 0.19 -6.83 -10.79
C PHE A 21 -0.44 -7.19 -12.15
N PHE A 22 -1.69 -6.80 -12.38
CA PHE A 22 -2.36 -7.06 -13.66
C PHE A 22 -1.77 -6.23 -14.81
N GLY A 23 -1.41 -4.98 -14.55
CA GLY A 23 -0.78 -4.10 -15.53
C GLY A 23 0.58 -4.60 -16.03
N ILE A 24 1.38 -5.22 -15.15
CA ILE A 24 2.73 -5.70 -15.47
C ILE A 24 2.68 -7.13 -16.07
N ASN A 25 1.91 -8.06 -15.50
CA ASN A 25 1.92 -9.46 -15.91
C ASN A 25 1.10 -9.76 -17.19
N ARG A 26 0.17 -8.88 -17.60
CA ARG A 26 -0.66 -9.10 -18.80
C ARG A 26 -0.48 -7.97 -19.83
N PRO A 27 0.65 -7.94 -20.57
CA PRO A 27 0.95 -6.89 -21.55
C PRO A 27 -0.01 -6.90 -22.77
N PHE A 28 -0.74 -7.99 -23.03
CA PHE A 28 -1.75 -8.07 -24.10
C PHE A 28 -3.15 -7.56 -23.71
N SER A 29 -3.41 -7.28 -22.42
CA SER A 29 -4.62 -6.58 -21.97
C SER A 29 -4.40 -5.05 -21.93
N ARG A 30 -3.34 -4.55 -22.59
CA ARG A 30 -3.03 -3.11 -22.71
C ARG A 30 -4.02 -2.34 -23.58
N SER A 31 -4.97 -3.03 -24.23
CA SER A 31 -6.11 -2.39 -24.92
C SER A 31 -7.27 -2.03 -23.99
N THR A 32 -7.28 -2.52 -22.74
CA THR A 32 -8.21 -2.06 -21.72
C THR A 32 -7.42 -1.43 -20.58
N SER A 33 -6.92 -0.21 -20.82
CA SER A 33 -6.74 0.75 -19.74
C SER A 33 -7.97 0.63 -18.84
N ILE A 34 -7.78 0.29 -17.56
CA ILE A 34 -8.87 0.36 -16.59
C ILE A 34 -9.42 1.77 -16.74
N SER A 35 -10.64 1.86 -17.27
CA SER A 35 -11.27 3.16 -17.49
C SER A 35 -11.24 3.90 -16.16
N LYS A 36 -10.93 5.19 -16.17
CA LYS A 36 -10.96 6.03 -14.96
C LYS A 36 -12.25 5.80 -14.17
N ARG A 37 -13.37 5.56 -14.86
CA ARG A 37 -14.66 5.19 -14.26
C ARG A 37 -14.62 3.89 -13.43
N ARG A 38 -13.94 2.83 -13.91
CA ARG A 38 -13.77 1.57 -13.18
C ARG A 38 -12.88 1.77 -11.94
N ALA A 39 -11.79 2.52 -12.05
CA ALA A 39 -10.93 2.82 -10.90
C ALA A 39 -11.70 3.58 -9.80
N TRP A 40 -12.42 4.65 -10.17
CA TRP A 40 -13.29 5.38 -9.24
C TRP A 40 -14.41 4.52 -8.67
N SER A 41 -14.96 3.59 -9.45
CA SER A 41 -15.94 2.62 -8.95
C SER A 41 -15.35 1.68 -7.90
N ILE A 42 -14.12 1.18 -8.09
CA ILE A 42 -13.43 0.34 -7.11
C ILE A 42 -13.16 1.12 -5.82
N VAL A 43 -12.69 2.37 -5.93
CA VAL A 43 -12.50 3.24 -4.76
C VAL A 43 -13.82 3.44 -4.00
N GLY A 44 -14.90 3.75 -4.72
CA GLY A 44 -16.24 3.89 -4.14
C GLY A 44 -16.72 2.62 -3.44
N LEU A 45 -16.47 1.44 -4.02
CA LEU A 45 -16.80 0.15 -3.40
C LEU A 45 -15.97 -0.09 -2.12
N VAL A 46 -14.66 0.18 -2.16
CA VAL A 46 -13.78 0.03 -0.97
C VAL A 46 -14.22 0.97 0.15
N TRP A 47 -14.58 2.21 -0.18
CA TRP A 47 -15.12 3.17 0.80
C TRP A 47 -16.47 2.71 1.35
N GLY A 48 -17.39 2.29 0.49
CA GLY A 48 -18.70 1.77 0.91
C GLY A 48 -18.55 0.57 1.85
N PHE A 49 -17.69 -0.38 1.49
CA PHE A 49 -17.40 -1.56 2.31
C PHE A 49 -16.73 -1.20 3.65
N SER A 50 -15.74 -0.30 3.63
CA SER A 50 -15.09 0.18 4.86
C SER A 50 -16.07 0.93 5.76
N CYS A 51 -17.01 1.68 5.17
CA CYS A 51 -18.04 2.42 5.88
C CYS A 51 -19.03 1.45 6.56
N LEU A 52 -19.47 0.44 5.82
CA LEU A 52 -20.32 -0.64 6.34
C LEU A 52 -19.66 -1.34 7.54
N LEU A 53 -18.38 -1.70 7.43
CA LEU A 53 -17.62 -2.26 8.55
C LEU A 53 -17.50 -1.29 9.73
N GLY A 54 -17.29 0.00 9.47
CA GLY A 54 -17.25 1.02 10.52
C GLY A 54 -18.60 1.27 11.21
N LEU A 55 -19.70 0.87 10.59
CA LEU A 55 -21.07 1.01 11.12
C LEU A 55 -21.62 -0.29 11.74
N LEU A 56 -20.89 -1.41 11.64
CA LEU A 56 -21.31 -2.70 12.23
C LEU A 56 -21.69 -2.59 13.73
N PRO A 57 -20.97 -1.81 14.56
CA PRO A 57 -21.35 -1.62 15.96
C PRO A 57 -22.69 -0.90 16.16
N VAL A 58 -23.09 -0.04 15.21
CA VAL A 58 -24.41 0.63 15.22
C VAL A 58 -25.52 -0.37 14.85
N LEU A 59 -25.19 -1.38 14.03
CA LEU A 59 -26.09 -2.47 13.66
C LEU A 59 -26.19 -3.58 14.73
N GLY A 60 -25.52 -3.40 15.87
CA GLY A 60 -25.56 -4.34 17.01
C GLY A 60 -24.41 -5.36 17.06
N LEU A 61 -23.44 -5.31 16.12
CA LEU A 61 -22.28 -6.19 16.11
C LEU A 61 -21.02 -5.47 16.59
N GLY A 62 -20.71 -5.66 17.87
CA GLY A 62 -19.57 -5.05 18.55
C GLY A 62 -19.88 -3.67 19.14
N ARG A 63 -18.95 -3.10 19.90
CA ARG A 63 -19.12 -1.79 20.57
C ARG A 63 -17.88 -0.92 20.46
N TYR A 64 -18.10 0.39 20.38
CA TYR A 64 -17.05 1.39 20.53
C TYR A 64 -16.98 1.88 21.97
N THR A 65 -15.80 1.78 22.58
CA THR A 65 -15.53 2.29 23.93
C THR A 65 -14.38 3.28 23.90
N LEU A 66 -14.41 4.22 24.84
CA LEU A 66 -13.35 5.18 25.04
C LEU A 66 -12.13 4.45 25.62
N GLN A 67 -10.99 4.58 24.94
CA GLN A 67 -9.75 3.88 25.31
C GLN A 67 -8.79 4.82 26.03
N TYR A 68 -7.90 4.27 26.86
CA TYR A 68 -6.87 5.02 27.57
C TYR A 68 -6.01 5.86 26.60
N PRO A 69 -5.71 7.14 26.87
CA PRO A 69 -5.96 7.89 28.12
C PRO A 69 -7.33 8.59 28.21
N GLY A 70 -8.27 8.31 27.30
CA GLY A 70 -9.59 8.94 27.26
C GLY A 70 -9.78 9.92 26.08
N SER A 71 -8.84 9.97 25.13
CA SER A 71 -8.88 10.91 24.00
C SER A 71 -9.39 10.31 22.69
N TRP A 72 -9.71 9.01 22.66
CA TRP A 72 -10.07 8.31 21.43
C TRP A 72 -10.97 7.10 21.69
N CYS A 73 -11.83 6.79 20.71
CA CYS A 73 -12.75 5.68 20.76
C CYS A 73 -12.35 4.59 19.76
N PHE A 74 -12.38 3.34 20.21
CA PHE A 74 -12.04 2.19 19.37
C PHE A 74 -12.84 0.95 19.74
N LEU A 75 -12.65 -0.11 18.96
CA LEU A 75 -13.28 -1.41 19.20
C LEU A 75 -12.97 -1.93 20.61
N THR A 76 -13.95 -2.58 21.22
CA THR A 76 -13.85 -3.07 22.59
C THR A 76 -13.18 -4.44 22.60
N LEU A 77 -12.06 -4.59 23.30
CA LEU A 77 -11.30 -5.84 23.36
C LEU A 77 -11.80 -6.79 24.49
N LEU A 78 -13.07 -6.70 24.86
CA LEU A 78 -13.67 -7.53 25.92
C LEU A 78 -14.18 -8.87 25.37
N PRO A 79 -14.28 -9.92 26.21
CA PRO A 79 -14.69 -11.27 25.81
C PRO A 79 -16.19 -11.44 25.49
N ASN A 80 -16.84 -10.42 24.93
CA ASN A 80 -18.22 -10.54 24.44
C ASN A 80 -18.20 -11.06 23.00
N THR A 81 -19.09 -12.00 22.66
CA THR A 81 -19.10 -12.67 21.35
C THR A 81 -19.14 -11.68 20.17
N GLY A 82 -19.97 -10.64 20.24
CA GLY A 82 -20.04 -9.60 19.20
C GLY A 82 -18.79 -8.75 19.10
N ASP A 83 -18.17 -8.42 20.23
CA ASP A 83 -16.93 -7.64 20.30
C ASP A 83 -15.75 -8.46 19.71
N VAL A 84 -15.65 -9.74 20.07
CA VAL A 84 -14.66 -10.70 19.54
C VAL A 84 -14.77 -10.84 18.02
N ILE A 85 -15.98 -11.12 17.51
CA ILE A 85 -16.21 -11.27 16.07
C ILE A 85 -15.80 -9.99 15.33
N PHE A 86 -16.20 -8.82 15.84
CA PHE A 86 -15.87 -7.55 15.21
C PHE A 86 -14.36 -7.25 15.21
N CYS A 87 -13.66 -7.53 16.32
CA CYS A 87 -12.22 -7.37 16.43
C CYS A 87 -11.47 -8.31 15.47
N LEU A 88 -11.89 -9.58 15.40
CA LEU A 88 -11.30 -10.56 14.48
C LEU A 88 -11.55 -10.19 13.02
N LEU A 89 -12.76 -9.74 12.68
CA LEU A 89 -13.06 -9.26 11.33
C LEU A 89 -12.13 -8.11 10.92
N PHE A 90 -11.97 -7.10 11.79
CA PHE A 90 -11.05 -5.98 11.54
C PHE A 90 -9.60 -6.46 11.37
N ALA A 91 -9.12 -7.29 12.29
CA ALA A 91 -7.72 -7.70 12.30
C ALA A 91 -7.38 -8.65 11.14
N LEU A 92 -8.22 -9.66 10.89
CA LEU A 92 -8.01 -10.63 9.81
C LEU A 92 -8.12 -9.98 8.44
N LEU A 93 -9.11 -9.10 8.23
CA LEU A 93 -9.24 -8.36 6.98
C LEU A 93 -8.03 -7.45 6.74
N GLY A 94 -7.56 -6.78 7.79
CA GLY A 94 -6.35 -5.96 7.72
C GLY A 94 -5.11 -6.77 7.35
N ILE A 95 -4.88 -7.90 8.03
CA ILE A 95 -3.74 -8.79 7.76
C ILE A 95 -3.83 -9.36 6.36
N PHE A 96 -5.00 -9.85 5.96
CA PHE A 96 -5.23 -10.36 4.61
C PHE A 96 -4.90 -9.29 3.56
N SER A 97 -5.34 -8.05 3.78
CA SER A 97 -5.06 -6.95 2.86
C SER A 97 -3.57 -6.61 2.77
N VAL A 98 -2.86 -6.56 3.91
CA VAL A 98 -1.41 -6.32 3.93
C VAL A 98 -0.66 -7.46 3.23
N LEU A 99 -0.98 -8.71 3.55
CA LEU A 99 -0.34 -9.89 2.93
C LEU A 99 -0.60 -9.95 1.43
N LEU A 100 -1.84 -9.72 1.00
CA LEU A 100 -2.20 -9.72 -0.41
C LEU A 100 -1.44 -8.61 -1.16
N SER A 101 -1.38 -7.40 -0.58
CA SER A 101 -0.58 -6.31 -1.13
C SER A 101 0.90 -6.68 -1.21
N PHE A 102 1.45 -7.33 -0.18
CA PHE A 102 2.85 -7.73 -0.14
C PHE A 102 3.18 -8.75 -1.24
N ILE A 103 2.33 -9.76 -1.43
CA ILE A 103 2.49 -10.78 -2.47
C ILE A 103 2.40 -10.13 -3.85
N PHE A 104 1.36 -9.34 -4.12
CA PHE A 104 1.18 -8.68 -5.43
C PHE A 104 2.30 -7.71 -5.77
N ASN A 105 2.74 -6.90 -4.81
CA ASN A 105 3.87 -6.01 -5.00
C ASN A 105 5.17 -6.79 -5.23
N THR A 106 5.44 -7.86 -4.47
CA THR A 106 6.64 -8.69 -4.64
C THR A 106 6.68 -9.34 -6.02
N VAL A 107 5.58 -9.94 -6.48
CA VAL A 107 5.52 -10.54 -7.82
C VAL A 107 5.66 -9.48 -8.90
N SER A 108 5.02 -8.32 -8.74
CA SER A 108 5.15 -7.19 -9.67
C SER A 108 6.61 -6.74 -9.80
N VAL A 109 7.33 -6.61 -8.68
CA VAL A 109 8.75 -6.24 -8.63
C VAL A 109 9.60 -7.30 -9.33
N VAL A 110 9.42 -8.60 -9.00
CA VAL A 110 10.21 -9.69 -9.57
C VAL A 110 9.98 -9.82 -11.08
N THR A 111 8.73 -9.79 -11.55
CA THR A 111 8.42 -9.83 -12.99
C THR A 111 9.08 -8.65 -13.70
N LEU A 112 8.97 -7.44 -13.13
CA LEU A 112 9.56 -6.26 -13.75
C LEU A 112 11.09 -6.34 -13.77
N CYS A 113 11.74 -6.80 -12.71
CA CYS A 113 13.20 -7.03 -12.68
C CYS A 113 13.65 -8.04 -13.74
N ARG A 114 12.90 -9.13 -13.95
CA ARG A 114 13.19 -10.11 -15.01
C ARG A 114 13.08 -9.48 -16.40
N VAL A 115 12.00 -8.77 -16.67
CA VAL A 115 11.82 -8.04 -17.95
C VAL A 115 12.88 -6.95 -18.13
N TYR A 116 13.33 -6.34 -17.03
CA TYR A 116 14.38 -5.33 -17.04
C TYR A 116 15.72 -5.90 -17.48
N HIS A 117 16.10 -7.06 -16.95
CA HIS A 117 17.36 -7.73 -17.25
C HIS A 117 17.39 -8.36 -18.66
N ASP A 118 16.22 -8.67 -19.24
CA ASP A 118 16.10 -9.35 -20.54
C ASP A 118 16.19 -8.40 -21.76
N ARG A 119 15.98 -7.10 -21.59
CA ARG A 119 15.95 -6.14 -22.73
C ARG A 119 16.75 -4.87 -22.42
N GLU A 120 17.93 -4.68 -22.99
CA GLU A 120 18.79 -3.51 -22.74
C GLU A 120 18.44 -2.23 -23.53
N SER A 121 17.42 -2.18 -24.40
CA SER A 121 17.39 -1.16 -25.47
C SER A 121 16.31 -0.05 -25.43
N VAL A 122 15.49 0.14 -24.38
CA VAL A 122 14.47 1.23 -24.36
C VAL A 122 14.39 1.97 -23.01
N GLN A 123 15.31 2.91 -22.80
CA GLN A 123 15.58 3.60 -21.52
C GLN A 123 14.45 4.55 -21.03
N ARG A 124 13.73 5.23 -21.93
CA ARG A 124 12.92 6.41 -21.55
C ARG A 124 11.52 6.12 -21.00
N ARG A 125 10.93 4.97 -21.32
CA ARG A 125 9.58 4.56 -20.83
C ARG A 125 9.64 3.86 -19.45
N ARG A 126 10.83 3.35 -19.07
CA ARG A 126 11.05 2.53 -17.87
C ARG A 126 11.36 3.34 -16.61
N ASP A 127 11.94 4.53 -16.74
CA ASP A 127 12.26 5.38 -15.58
C ASP A 127 11.00 5.74 -14.74
N SER A 128 9.85 5.95 -15.41
CA SER A 128 8.58 6.19 -14.71
C SER A 128 7.98 4.93 -14.09
N GLU A 129 8.25 3.75 -14.65
CA GLU A 129 7.81 2.46 -14.08
C GLU A 129 8.65 2.10 -12.85
N VAL A 130 9.95 2.40 -12.86
CA VAL A 130 10.86 2.22 -11.72
C VAL A 130 10.53 3.18 -10.58
N GLU A 131 10.27 4.46 -10.87
CA GLU A 131 9.85 5.46 -9.87
C GLU A 131 8.60 5.00 -9.11
N MET A 132 7.60 4.55 -9.85
CA MET A 132 6.37 4.00 -9.32
C MET A 132 6.59 2.74 -8.47
N MET A 133 7.52 1.87 -8.87
CA MET A 133 7.87 0.66 -8.13
C MET A 133 8.58 0.96 -6.80
N VAL A 134 9.52 1.89 -6.80
CA VAL A 134 10.23 2.30 -5.57
C VAL A 134 9.24 2.91 -4.58
N GLN A 135 8.31 3.75 -5.06
CA GLN A 135 7.22 4.28 -4.25
C GLN A 135 6.34 3.15 -3.68
N LEU A 136 5.93 2.18 -4.51
CA LEU A 136 5.11 1.04 -4.07
C LEU A 136 5.80 0.19 -3.00
N VAL A 137 7.09 -0.10 -3.17
CA VAL A 137 7.89 -0.86 -2.18
C VAL A 137 8.02 -0.06 -0.88
N GLY A 138 8.30 1.23 -0.96
CA GLY A 138 8.38 2.11 0.21
C GLY A 138 7.08 2.15 1.00
N ILE A 139 5.95 2.38 0.32
CA ILE A 139 4.61 2.41 0.92
C ILE A 139 4.27 1.05 1.54
N MET A 140 4.57 -0.05 0.83
CA MET A 140 4.34 -1.41 1.33
C MET A 140 5.13 -1.71 2.61
N ILE A 141 6.41 -1.37 2.65
CA ILE A 141 7.27 -1.60 3.83
C ILE A 141 6.74 -0.82 5.03
N ILE A 142 6.44 0.47 4.84
CA ILE A 142 5.93 1.33 5.91
C ILE A 142 4.57 0.84 6.39
N ALA A 143 3.66 0.52 5.47
CA ALA A 143 2.36 -0.03 5.83
C ALA A 143 2.50 -1.33 6.63
N THR A 144 3.39 -2.24 6.23
CA THR A 144 3.62 -3.51 6.95
C THR A 144 4.15 -3.26 8.36
N ILE A 145 5.18 -2.40 8.51
CA ILE A 145 5.79 -2.08 9.81
C ILE A 145 4.82 -1.37 10.74
N CYS A 146 4.00 -0.45 10.22
CA CYS A 146 3.07 0.33 11.02
C CYS A 146 1.81 -0.46 11.40
N TRP A 147 1.27 -1.29 10.49
CA TRP A 147 -0.02 -1.96 10.68
C TRP A 147 0.08 -3.35 11.30
N MET A 148 1.05 -4.17 10.90
CA MET A 148 1.11 -5.56 11.35
C MET A 148 1.22 -5.70 12.87
N PRO A 149 2.02 -4.90 13.60
CA PRO A 149 2.09 -4.98 15.06
C PRO A 149 0.73 -4.77 15.73
N LEU A 150 -0.04 -3.78 15.28
CA LEU A 150 -1.39 -3.52 15.81
C LEU A 150 -2.33 -4.69 15.53
N LEU A 151 -2.36 -5.19 14.29
CA LEU A 151 -3.30 -6.22 13.87
C LEU A 151 -3.02 -7.55 14.58
N ILE A 152 -1.74 -7.93 14.69
CA ILE A 152 -1.33 -9.13 15.43
C ILE A 152 -1.65 -8.99 16.91
N PHE A 153 -1.39 -7.82 17.50
CA PHE A 153 -1.69 -7.56 18.90
C PHE A 153 -3.18 -7.68 19.21
N ILE A 154 -4.06 -7.16 18.34
CA ILE A 154 -5.52 -7.31 18.50
C ILE A 154 -5.91 -8.79 18.51
N ILE A 155 -5.39 -9.60 17.59
CA ILE A 155 -5.67 -11.05 17.55
C ILE A 155 -5.17 -11.72 18.83
N GLN A 156 -3.94 -11.44 19.25
CA GLN A 156 -3.37 -12.03 20.46
C GLN A 156 -4.19 -11.71 21.70
N VAL A 157 -4.56 -10.45 21.90
CA VAL A 157 -5.39 -10.03 23.04
C VAL A 157 -6.74 -10.72 22.99
N VAL A 158 -7.42 -10.71 21.83
CA VAL A 158 -8.73 -11.35 21.69
C VAL A 158 -8.64 -12.85 21.99
N LEU A 159 -7.67 -13.57 21.41
CA LEU A 159 -7.48 -15.01 21.63
C LEU A 159 -7.11 -15.35 23.08
N GLN A 160 -6.33 -14.51 23.76
CA GLN A 160 -6.00 -14.70 25.18
C GLN A 160 -7.21 -14.44 26.10
N GLN A 161 -8.16 -13.60 25.69
CA GLN A 161 -9.35 -13.28 26.47
C GLN A 161 -10.47 -14.32 26.29
N LEU A 162 -10.49 -15.11 25.20
CA LEU A 162 -11.49 -16.16 24.97
C LEU A 162 -11.61 -17.16 26.13
N PRO A 163 -10.52 -17.74 26.68
CA PRO A 163 -10.59 -18.67 27.81
C PRO A 163 -11.00 -18.02 29.13
N ALA A 164 -10.79 -16.70 29.27
CA ALA A 164 -10.99 -15.94 30.51
C ALA A 164 -12.39 -15.30 30.62
N SER A 165 -13.32 -15.69 29.74
CA SER A 165 -14.68 -15.13 29.56
C SER A 165 -15.57 -15.07 30.82
N GLY A 166 -15.11 -15.60 31.95
CA GLY A 166 -15.84 -15.61 33.22
C GLY A 166 -15.38 -14.63 34.30
N GLN A 167 -14.21 -13.97 34.19
CA GLN A 167 -13.63 -13.28 35.36
C GLN A 167 -13.14 -11.83 35.15
N LEU A 168 -12.75 -11.40 33.95
CA LEU A 168 -12.15 -10.07 33.76
C LEU A 168 -12.96 -9.21 32.79
N GLN A 169 -13.65 -8.20 33.31
CA GLN A 169 -14.38 -7.21 32.51
C GLN A 169 -13.51 -5.97 32.17
N VAL A 170 -12.26 -5.94 32.62
CA VAL A 170 -11.36 -4.77 32.52
C VAL A 170 -10.04 -5.18 31.88
N LEU A 171 -9.64 -4.47 30.82
CA LEU A 171 -8.36 -4.70 30.14
C LEU A 171 -7.20 -4.22 31.04
N PRO A 172 -6.12 -5.00 31.23
CA PRO A 172 -4.97 -4.57 32.02
C PRO A 172 -4.38 -3.25 31.50
N MET A 173 -3.98 -2.35 32.40
CA MET A 173 -3.41 -1.04 32.03
C MET A 173 -2.21 -1.18 31.09
N GLU A 174 -1.37 -2.20 31.27
CA GLU A 174 -0.23 -2.47 30.37
C GLU A 174 -0.69 -2.81 28.94
N THR A 175 -1.78 -3.56 28.77
CA THR A 175 -2.37 -3.86 27.46
C THR A 175 -2.92 -2.58 26.80
N GLN A 176 -3.55 -1.71 27.58
CA GLN A 176 -4.06 -0.42 27.10
C GLN A 176 -2.93 0.51 26.64
N LYS A 177 -1.82 0.58 27.39
CA LYS A 177 -0.62 1.34 27.00
C LYS A 177 0.00 0.79 25.71
N MET A 178 0.13 -0.53 25.59
CA MET A 178 0.65 -1.16 24.37
C MET A 178 -0.25 -0.89 23.16
N LEU A 179 -1.57 -0.97 23.33
CA LEU A 179 -2.52 -0.61 22.28
C LEU A 179 -2.33 0.84 21.80
N LEU A 180 -2.11 1.78 22.73
CA LEU A 180 -1.84 3.17 22.40
C LEU A 180 -0.54 3.33 21.60
N ILE A 181 0.52 2.60 21.96
CA ILE A 181 1.79 2.61 21.23
C ILE A 181 1.59 2.11 19.79
N TYR A 182 0.88 0.99 19.62
CA TYR A 182 0.62 0.44 18.28
C TYR A 182 -0.26 1.34 17.42
N ILE A 183 -1.23 2.03 18.01
CA ILE A 183 -2.03 3.01 17.26
C ILE A 183 -1.20 4.24 16.88
N ARG A 184 -0.29 4.69 17.75
CA ARG A 184 0.67 5.74 17.38
C ARG A 184 1.54 5.28 16.20
N MET A 185 2.00 4.03 16.19
CA MET A 185 2.73 3.47 15.04
C MET A 185 1.88 3.47 13.76
N VAL A 186 0.59 3.13 13.87
CA VAL A 186 -0.34 3.25 12.72
C VAL A 186 -0.44 4.69 12.25
N THR A 187 -0.60 5.68 13.13
CA THR A 187 -0.71 7.10 12.71
C THR A 187 0.52 7.60 11.93
N TRP A 188 1.71 7.04 12.19
CA TRP A 188 2.90 7.33 11.40
C TRP A 188 2.75 6.90 9.94
N ASN A 189 2.00 5.84 9.64
CA ASN A 189 1.74 5.42 8.27
C ASN A 189 1.06 6.53 7.46
N GLN A 190 -0.01 7.14 8.01
CA GLN A 190 -0.72 8.22 7.31
C GLN A 190 0.14 9.48 7.13
N ILE A 191 1.12 9.70 8.02
CA ILE A 191 2.07 10.81 7.90
C ILE A 191 3.11 10.49 6.83
N LEU A 192 3.71 9.31 6.87
CA LEU A 192 4.84 8.91 6.03
C LEU A 192 4.43 8.62 4.57
N ASP A 193 3.22 8.15 4.32
CA ASP A 193 2.72 7.82 2.98
C ASP A 193 2.91 8.96 1.94
N PRO A 194 2.47 10.22 2.19
CA PRO A 194 2.74 11.33 1.27
C PRO A 194 4.24 11.67 1.16
N TRP A 195 5.01 11.56 2.25
CA TRP A 195 6.45 11.83 2.21
C TRP A 195 7.19 10.83 1.33
N VAL A 196 6.83 9.55 1.39
CA VAL A 196 7.39 8.51 0.53
C VAL A 196 7.13 8.85 -0.93
N TYR A 197 5.89 9.24 -1.27
CA TYR A 197 5.58 9.65 -2.63
C TYR A 197 6.42 10.85 -3.10
N ILE A 198 6.61 11.86 -2.24
CA ILE A 198 7.35 13.08 -2.56
C ILE A 198 8.87 12.82 -2.67
N LEU A 199 9.45 12.13 -1.69
CA LEU A 199 10.90 11.90 -1.60
C LEU A 199 11.39 10.94 -2.69
N PHE A 200 10.62 9.90 -2.99
CA PHE A 200 10.95 8.96 -4.07
C PHE A 200 10.54 9.46 -5.46
N ARG A 201 10.11 10.72 -5.57
CA ARG A 201 9.87 11.34 -6.87
C ARG A 201 11.20 11.59 -7.58
N ARG A 202 11.28 11.24 -8.87
CA ARG A 202 12.54 11.31 -9.64
C ARG A 202 13.15 12.72 -9.66
N ALA A 203 12.32 13.76 -9.74
CA ALA A 203 12.77 15.15 -9.70
C ALA A 203 13.50 15.50 -8.39
N VAL A 204 13.08 14.90 -7.27
CA VAL A 204 13.70 15.09 -5.96
C VAL A 204 14.96 14.24 -5.84
N LEU A 205 14.88 12.95 -6.20
CA LEU A 205 16.03 12.04 -6.23
C LEU A 205 17.18 12.56 -7.11
N GLN A 206 16.90 13.12 -8.28
CA GLN A 206 17.93 13.70 -9.16
C GLN A 206 18.54 15.00 -8.62
N ARG A 207 17.83 15.71 -7.74
CA ARG A 207 18.32 16.92 -7.09
C ARG A 207 19.20 16.61 -5.88
N ILE A 208 18.88 15.55 -5.14
CA ILE A 208 19.63 15.08 -3.97
C ILE A 208 20.83 14.22 -4.40
N TYR A 209 20.67 13.37 -5.40
CA TYR A 209 21.69 12.46 -5.93
C TYR A 209 21.95 12.74 -7.42
N PRO A 210 22.80 13.74 -7.75
CA PRO A 210 23.11 14.09 -9.14
C PRO A 210 23.84 12.96 -9.89
N SER A 211 24.43 11.98 -9.20
CA SER A 211 25.04 10.78 -9.77
C SER A 211 24.04 9.81 -10.41
N LEU A 212 22.74 9.90 -10.07
CA LEU A 212 21.66 9.12 -10.70
C LEU A 212 21.22 9.71 -12.05
N ARG A 213 21.83 10.81 -12.52
CA ARG A 213 21.61 11.27 -13.89
C ARG A 213 22.11 10.18 -14.84
N PRO A 214 21.28 9.68 -15.76
CA PRO A 214 21.80 8.86 -16.84
C PRO A 214 22.84 9.71 -17.55
N ARG A 215 24.09 9.23 -17.54
CA ARG A 215 25.21 9.85 -18.24
C ARG A 215 24.71 10.10 -19.66
N SER A 216 24.62 11.36 -20.07
CA SER A 216 24.31 11.70 -21.46
C SER A 216 25.29 10.91 -22.31
N SER A 217 24.78 9.93 -23.05
CA SER A 217 25.62 9.14 -23.93
C SER A 217 26.36 10.13 -24.83
N ILE A 218 27.68 9.97 -24.90
CA ILE A 218 28.60 10.81 -25.69
C ILE A 218 28.18 10.90 -27.18
N LEU A 219 27.19 10.11 -27.61
CA LEU A 219 26.51 10.21 -28.90
C LEU A 219 25.80 11.55 -29.16
N SER A 220 25.47 12.35 -28.13
CA SER A 220 24.92 13.71 -28.35
C SER A 220 26.00 14.79 -28.55
N LEU A 221 27.28 14.42 -28.46
CA LEU A 221 28.42 15.32 -28.66
C LEU A 221 28.94 15.34 -30.12
N TYR A 222 28.36 14.52 -31.00
CA TYR A 222 28.56 14.64 -32.44
C TYR A 222 27.33 15.29 -33.09
N PRO A 223 27.39 16.59 -33.45
CA PRO A 223 26.39 17.18 -34.32
C PRO A 223 26.55 16.56 -35.71
N ALA A 224 25.49 15.92 -36.20
CA ALA A 224 25.18 15.67 -37.60
C ALA A 224 26.37 15.43 -38.56
N PHE A 225 26.79 14.17 -38.74
CA PHE A 225 27.42 13.79 -40.01
C PHE A 225 26.31 13.70 -41.09
N LYS A 226 26.28 14.72 -41.94
CA LYS A 226 25.33 14.95 -43.05
C LYS A 226 25.01 13.68 -43.86
N PRO A 227 23.73 13.40 -44.18
CA PRO A 227 23.40 12.50 -45.28
C PRO A 227 23.32 13.32 -46.58
N SER A 228 24.46 13.73 -47.14
CA SER A 228 24.49 14.42 -48.45
C SER A 228 25.24 13.65 -49.54
N LEU A 229 25.39 12.33 -49.39
CA LEU A 229 26.17 11.51 -50.34
C LEU A 229 25.43 10.25 -50.81
N ARG A 230 24.09 10.32 -50.91
CA ARG A 230 23.26 9.24 -51.48
C ARG A 230 22.42 9.69 -52.69
N HIS A 231 22.93 10.62 -53.49
CA HIS A 231 22.27 11.07 -54.73
C HIS A 231 23.23 11.21 -55.93
N LYS A 232 24.38 10.52 -55.93
CA LYS A 232 25.34 10.57 -57.07
C LYS A 232 25.91 9.21 -57.49
N LEU A 233 25.13 8.13 -57.40
CA LEU A 233 25.54 6.81 -57.92
C LEU A 233 24.42 6.01 -58.60
N THR A 234 23.41 6.70 -59.11
CA THR A 234 22.41 6.14 -60.03
C THR A 234 22.15 7.15 -61.15
N ALA A 235 23.21 7.46 -61.90
CA ALA A 235 23.15 8.08 -63.20
C ALA A 235 24.52 7.82 -63.81
N ASP A 236 24.65 6.64 -64.42
CA ASP A 236 25.33 6.37 -65.69
C ASP A 236 24.94 4.95 -66.12
#